data_AF-A0A016U0G2-F1
#
_entry.id   AF-A0A016U0G2-F1
#
_cell.length_a   1.000
_cell.length_b   1.000
_cell.length_c   1.000
_cell.angle_alpha   90.00
_cell.angle_beta   90.00
_cell.angle_gamma   90.00
#
_symmetry.space_group_name_H-M   'P 1'
#
loop_
_entity.id
_entity.type
_entity.pdbx_description
1 polymer ?
#
loop_
_entity_poly.entity_id
_entity_poly.type
_entity_poly.pdbx_seq_one_letter_code
_entity_poly.pdbx_strand_id
1 'polypeptide(L)'
;MLRAGVSEKRITGDQHVIIFLMEGPSSSSFSSDRIRLNVGGKIFETTLSTLTKIQGTVLSTMVAERWRGEGELFIDRDPTHFSKILNYLRDGDEFNIPLDRDACEELRREAQFYNLLGLAELCSPQVLNVGDEVQWKREAVGLYWRPFVRYMVDDSLTLPFIYDRNNHTLAKCIGCEEYQDPKCSYLFDIRYEDWEPMKHHMLLMRGEITQLMGEQCCIISWDNGQQIHLPKSAVRKADPV
;
A
#
# COMPACT_ATOMS: atom_id res chain seq x y z
N MET A 1 -32.79 -29.36 42.32
CA MET A 1 -33.81 -30.34 41.88
C MET A 1 -33.89 -30.24 40.36
N LEU A 2 -33.08 -31.05 39.65
CA LEU A 2 -33.02 -31.07 38.18
C LEU A 2 -34.25 -31.82 37.66
N ARG A 3 -35.04 -31.17 36.78
CA ARG A 3 -36.06 -31.85 35.97
C ARG A 3 -35.50 -32.00 34.56
N ALA A 4 -35.20 -33.23 34.16
CA ALA A 4 -34.85 -33.59 32.79
C ALA A 4 -36.13 -33.66 31.94
N GLY A 5 -36.21 -32.86 30.88
CA GLY A 5 -37.22 -32.99 29.83
C GLY A 5 -36.56 -33.58 28.59
N VAL A 6 -36.95 -34.79 28.20
CA VAL A 6 -36.49 -35.45 26.95
C VAL A 6 -37.41 -34.99 25.82
N SER A 7 -36.84 -34.50 24.72
CA SER A 7 -37.58 -34.28 23.47
C SER A 7 -36.85 -34.97 22.33
N GLU A 8 -37.42 -36.07 21.85
CA GLU A 8 -36.92 -36.85 20.71
C GLU A 8 -37.45 -36.25 19.40
N LYS A 9 -36.54 -35.91 18.48
CA LYS A 9 -36.89 -35.78 17.06
C LYS A 9 -36.22 -36.91 16.29
N ARG A 10 -37.04 -37.79 15.73
CA ARG A 10 -36.61 -38.86 14.81
C ARG A 10 -36.15 -38.25 13.50
N ILE A 11 -34.92 -38.54 13.11
CA ILE A 11 -34.46 -38.51 11.72
C ILE A 11 -33.78 -39.86 11.48
N THR A 12 -34.26 -40.57 10.48
CA THR A 12 -33.80 -41.90 10.05
C THR A 12 -32.38 -41.87 9.49
N GLY A 13 -31.51 -42.78 9.95
CA GLY A 13 -30.18 -43.04 9.37
C GLY A 13 -29.08 -43.14 10.43
N ASP A 14 -28.47 -44.32 10.56
CA ASP A 14 -27.51 -44.68 11.61
C ASP A 14 -26.24 -43.83 11.65
N GLN A 15 -26.08 -43.05 12.73
CA GLN A 15 -24.81 -42.73 13.41
C GLN A 15 -25.13 -42.02 14.74
N HIS A 16 -24.91 -42.70 15.87
CA HIS A 16 -25.05 -42.11 17.20
C HIS A 16 -23.83 -41.23 17.51
N VAL A 17 -23.99 -39.89 17.44
CA VAL A 17 -23.04 -38.93 18.00
C VAL A 17 -23.74 -38.21 19.15
N ILE A 18 -23.29 -38.48 20.38
CA ILE A 18 -23.76 -37.76 21.58
C ILE A 18 -23.09 -36.39 21.56
N ILE A 19 -23.80 -35.37 21.08
CA ILE A 19 -23.38 -33.96 21.18
C ILE A 19 -23.81 -33.47 22.57
N PHE A 20 -22.86 -33.30 23.48
CA PHE A 20 -23.07 -32.54 24.71
C PHE A 20 -23.16 -31.05 24.34
N LEU A 21 -24.37 -30.52 24.20
CA LEU A 21 -24.60 -29.08 24.17
C LEU A 21 -24.68 -28.58 25.63
N MET A 22 -23.63 -27.90 26.10
CA MET A 22 -23.71 -27.10 27.32
C MET A 22 -24.37 -25.76 26.96
N GLU A 23 -25.63 -25.57 27.33
CA GLU A 23 -26.27 -24.25 27.28
C GLU A 23 -25.72 -23.38 28.42
N GLY A 24 -24.85 -22.42 28.06
CA GLY A 24 -24.40 -21.35 28.95
C GLY A 24 -25.43 -20.21 29.03
N PRO A 25 -25.45 -19.42 30.13
CA PRO A 25 -26.52 -18.47 30.39
C PRO A 25 -26.50 -17.31 29.41
N SER A 26 -27.69 -16.90 28.98
CA SER A 26 -27.93 -15.65 28.27
C SER A 26 -27.77 -14.46 29.23
N SER A 27 -26.72 -13.68 29.04
CA SER A 27 -26.63 -12.31 29.57
C SER A 27 -26.09 -11.39 28.49
N SER A 28 -26.94 -10.50 27.98
CA SER A 28 -26.56 -9.43 27.08
C SER A 28 -25.64 -8.42 27.78
N SER A 29 -24.35 -8.42 27.44
CA SER A 29 -23.47 -7.26 27.56
C SER A 29 -22.61 -7.15 26.29
N PHE A 30 -23.02 -6.33 25.33
CA PHE A 30 -22.27 -6.00 24.12
C PHE A 30 -21.05 -5.09 24.41
N SER A 31 -20.27 -5.40 25.45
CA SER A 31 -19.19 -4.52 25.95
C SER A 31 -17.77 -5.11 25.92
N SER A 32 -17.55 -6.30 25.34
CA SER A 32 -16.25 -7.01 25.44
C SER A 32 -15.42 -7.10 24.16
N ASP A 33 -15.80 -6.46 23.04
CA ASP A 33 -14.97 -6.53 21.82
C ASP A 33 -13.89 -5.45 21.76
N ARG A 34 -14.00 -4.39 22.58
CA ARG A 34 -13.02 -3.29 22.60
C ARG A 34 -11.86 -3.61 23.54
N ILE A 35 -10.66 -3.25 23.11
CA ILE A 35 -9.42 -3.45 23.86
C ILE A 35 -8.57 -2.18 23.80
N ARG A 36 -7.97 -1.83 24.95
CA ARG A 36 -6.98 -0.75 25.05
C ARG A 36 -5.56 -1.30 25.01
N LEU A 37 -4.72 -0.65 24.23
CA LEU A 37 -3.31 -0.97 24.06
C LEU A 37 -2.50 0.26 24.48
N ASN A 38 -1.59 0.09 25.42
CA ASN A 38 -0.64 1.13 25.81
C ASN A 38 0.70 0.86 25.12
N VAL A 39 1.00 1.62 24.08
CA VAL A 39 2.22 1.45 23.27
C VAL A 39 3.18 2.59 23.63
N GLY A 40 4.26 2.26 24.34
CA GLY A 40 5.27 3.25 24.75
C GLY A 40 4.71 4.45 25.52
N GLY A 41 3.61 4.27 26.26
CA GLY A 41 2.92 5.32 27.01
C GLY A 41 1.73 5.98 26.28
N LYS A 42 1.51 5.69 24.99
CA LYS A 42 0.35 6.19 24.23
C LYS A 42 -0.75 5.14 24.18
N ILE A 43 -1.95 5.53 24.59
CA ILE A 43 -3.13 4.64 24.56
C ILE A 43 -3.76 4.64 23.16
N PHE A 44 -3.96 3.44 22.63
CA PHE A 44 -4.75 3.15 21.45
C PHE A 44 -5.94 2.27 21.84
N GLU A 45 -7.03 2.38 21.09
CA GLU A 45 -8.22 1.57 21.31
C GLU A 45 -8.70 0.99 19.98
N THR A 46 -9.00 -0.31 19.98
CA THR A 46 -9.45 -1.05 18.79
C THR A 46 -10.29 -2.25 19.21
N THR A 47 -10.64 -3.15 18.28
CA THR A 47 -11.37 -4.38 18.57
C THR A 47 -10.48 -5.61 18.58
N LEU A 48 -10.89 -6.67 19.30
CA LEU A 48 -10.23 -7.97 19.26
C LEU A 48 -10.24 -8.54 17.84
N SER A 49 -11.34 -8.36 17.11
CA SER A 49 -11.46 -8.72 15.70
C SER A 49 -10.39 -8.07 14.81
N THR A 50 -10.01 -6.82 15.06
CA THR A 50 -8.92 -6.16 14.31
C THR A 50 -7.56 -6.80 14.61
N LEU A 51 -7.24 -7.04 15.88
CA LEU A 51 -5.93 -7.57 16.30
C LEU A 51 -5.72 -9.04 15.92
N THR A 52 -6.81 -9.78 15.72
CA THR A 52 -6.82 -11.20 15.37
C THR A 52 -7.15 -11.48 13.90
N LYS A 53 -7.34 -10.42 13.08
CA LYS A 53 -7.62 -10.56 11.65
C LYS A 53 -6.54 -11.36 10.92
N ILE A 54 -5.28 -11.16 11.29
CA ILE A 54 -4.13 -11.93 10.81
C ILE A 54 -3.57 -12.76 11.97
N GLN A 55 -3.61 -14.08 11.80
CA GLN A 55 -3.10 -15.04 12.78
C GLN A 55 -1.57 -15.13 12.75
N GLY A 56 -0.96 -15.48 13.88
CA GLY A 56 0.50 -15.62 14.00
C GLY A 56 1.25 -14.28 14.11
N THR A 57 0.53 -13.16 14.18
CA THR A 57 1.11 -11.84 14.49
C THR A 57 1.41 -11.73 15.99
N VAL A 58 2.32 -10.82 16.36
CA VAL A 58 2.58 -10.52 17.79
C VAL A 58 1.31 -10.03 18.48
N LEU A 59 0.51 -9.20 17.80
CA LEU A 59 -0.73 -8.67 18.35
C LEU A 59 -1.78 -9.77 18.58
N SER A 60 -1.98 -10.67 17.62
CA SER A 60 -2.90 -11.80 17.77
C SER A 60 -2.49 -12.74 18.92
N THR A 61 -1.19 -13.03 19.03
CA THR A 61 -0.62 -13.87 20.09
C THR A 61 -0.75 -13.22 21.46
N MET A 62 -0.43 -11.92 21.56
CA MET A 62 -0.52 -11.18 22.82
C MET A 62 -1.95 -11.12 23.34
N VAL A 63 -2.93 -10.94 22.46
CA VAL A 63 -4.35 -10.99 22.82
C VAL A 63 -4.73 -12.39 23.32
N ALA A 64 -4.39 -13.45 22.58
CA ALA A 64 -4.71 -14.81 22.95
C ALA A 64 -4.12 -15.21 24.31
N GLU A 65 -2.89 -14.81 24.60
CA GLU A 65 -2.18 -15.20 25.81
C GLU A 65 -2.50 -14.33 27.02
N ARG A 66 -2.66 -13.00 26.84
CA ARG A 66 -2.66 -12.04 27.94
C ARG A 66 -3.99 -11.32 28.17
N TRP A 67 -4.85 -11.22 27.15
CA TRP A 67 -6.14 -10.55 27.34
C TRP A 67 -7.08 -11.39 28.21
N ARG A 68 -7.72 -10.75 29.19
CA ARG A 68 -8.69 -11.39 30.11
C ARG A 68 -10.04 -10.68 30.15
N GLY A 69 -10.30 -9.78 29.19
CA GLY A 69 -11.55 -9.03 29.08
C GLY A 69 -11.55 -7.66 29.78
N GLU A 70 -10.49 -7.31 30.52
CA GLU A 70 -10.42 -6.07 31.30
C GLU A 70 -9.03 -5.43 31.24
N GLY A 71 -8.98 -4.11 31.50
CA GLY A 71 -7.73 -3.35 31.60
C GLY A 71 -7.19 -2.84 30.27
N GLU A 72 -5.86 -2.90 30.13
CA GLU A 72 -5.11 -2.57 28.92
C GLU A 72 -3.91 -3.52 28.77
N LEU A 73 -3.43 -3.71 27.54
CA LEU A 73 -2.18 -4.43 27.29
C LEU A 73 -1.05 -3.44 26.99
N PHE A 74 0.05 -3.55 27.71
CA PHE A 74 1.25 -2.73 27.48
C PHE A 74 2.17 -3.35 26.42
N ILE A 75 2.67 -2.51 25.52
CA ILE A 75 3.64 -2.84 24.47
C ILE A 75 4.80 -1.84 24.59
N ASP A 76 6.00 -2.35 24.87
CA ASP A 76 7.22 -1.55 24.99
C ASP A 76 7.81 -1.24 23.60
N ARG A 77 7.09 -0.41 22.84
CA ARG A 77 7.44 0.01 21.48
C ARG A 77 7.14 1.49 21.28
N ASP A 78 7.80 2.07 20.27
CA ASP A 78 7.53 3.43 19.86
C ASP A 78 6.12 3.56 19.24
N PRO A 79 5.28 4.51 19.69
CA PRO A 79 3.90 4.61 19.22
C PRO A 79 3.73 5.36 17.88
N THR A 80 4.78 5.92 17.29
CA THR A 80 4.72 6.83 16.13
C THR A 80 4.01 6.21 14.93
N HIS A 81 4.27 4.93 14.65
CA HIS A 81 3.71 4.21 13.50
C HIS A 81 2.58 3.24 13.86
N PHE A 82 2.22 3.13 15.13
CA PHE A 82 1.23 2.14 15.56
C PHE A 82 -0.17 2.39 15.00
N SER A 83 -0.54 3.65 14.73
CA SER A 83 -1.80 3.96 14.03
C SER A 83 -1.84 3.36 12.61
N LYS A 84 -0.70 3.33 11.91
CA LYS A 84 -0.59 2.74 10.57
C LYS A 84 -0.67 1.22 10.63
N ILE A 85 -0.08 0.60 11.66
CA ILE A 85 -0.27 -0.84 11.94
C ILE A 85 -1.75 -1.19 12.10
N LEU A 86 -2.49 -0.41 12.90
CA LEU A 86 -3.93 -0.63 13.08
C LEU A 86 -4.72 -0.40 11.80
N ASN A 87 -4.38 0.62 11.01
CA ASN A 87 -5.04 0.87 9.74
C ASN A 87 -4.78 -0.25 8.74
N TYR A 88 -3.55 -0.77 8.64
CA TYR A 88 -3.26 -1.95 7.82
C TYR A 88 -4.12 -3.16 8.23
N LEU A 89 -4.25 -3.42 9.53
CA LEU A 89 -5.13 -4.49 10.01
C LEU A 89 -6.61 -4.23 9.68
N ARG A 90 -7.05 -2.98 9.57
CA ARG A 90 -8.44 -2.64 9.20
C ARG A 90 -8.66 -2.78 7.69
N ASP A 91 -7.80 -2.13 6.91
CA ASP A 91 -7.99 -1.89 5.47
C ASP A 91 -7.47 -3.06 4.62
N GLY A 92 -6.51 -3.86 5.13
CA GLY A 92 -5.91 -4.96 4.39
C GLY A 92 -5.15 -4.46 3.15
N ASP A 93 -5.47 -5.04 1.99
CA ASP A 93 -4.78 -4.75 0.72
C ASP A 93 -5.03 -3.33 0.20
N GLU A 94 -6.05 -2.63 0.71
CA GLU A 94 -6.34 -1.22 0.38
C GLU A 94 -5.49 -0.22 1.18
N PHE A 95 -4.60 -0.70 2.07
CA PHE A 95 -3.76 0.15 2.89
C PHE A 95 -2.75 0.94 2.06
N ASN A 96 -2.72 2.26 2.26
CA ASN A 96 -1.78 3.15 1.58
C ASN A 96 -0.52 3.37 2.42
N ILE A 97 0.63 2.98 1.88
CA ILE A 97 1.93 3.19 2.52
C ILE A 97 2.32 4.68 2.57
N PRO A 98 3.14 5.10 3.56
CA PRO A 98 3.70 6.45 3.57
C PRO A 98 4.52 6.74 2.31
N LEU A 99 4.38 7.96 1.78
CA LEU A 99 5.17 8.44 0.64
C LEU A 99 6.61 8.80 1.05
N ASP A 100 6.77 9.27 2.29
CA ASP A 100 8.07 9.60 2.84
C ASP A 100 8.90 8.34 3.05
N ARG A 101 10.12 8.33 2.50
CA ARG A 101 10.99 7.16 2.48
C ARG A 101 11.38 6.71 3.88
N ASP A 102 11.68 7.67 4.76
CA ASP A 102 12.13 7.38 6.11
C ASP A 102 10.95 6.85 6.94
N ALA A 103 9.77 7.47 6.84
CA ALA A 103 8.54 6.97 7.46
C ALA A 103 8.15 5.57 6.95
N CYS A 104 8.38 5.27 5.68
CA CYS A 104 8.12 3.95 5.10
C CYS A 104 9.10 2.89 5.64
N GLU A 105 10.39 3.23 5.75
CA GLU A 105 11.40 2.34 6.34
C GLU A 105 11.17 2.11 7.85
N GLU A 106 10.78 3.16 8.59
CA GLU A 106 10.40 3.04 10.00
C GLU A 106 9.16 2.15 10.17
N LEU A 107 8.13 2.35 9.34
CA LEU A 107 6.94 1.50 9.33
C LEU A 107 7.29 0.05 9.00
N ARG A 108 8.20 -0.19 8.05
CA ARG A 108 8.69 -1.53 7.69
C ARG A 108 9.30 -2.25 8.90
N ARG A 109 10.11 -1.55 9.70
CA ARG A 109 10.72 -2.12 10.92
C ARG A 109 9.67 -2.48 11.97
N GLU A 110 8.66 -1.63 12.17
CA GLU A 110 7.54 -1.97 13.06
C GLU A 110 6.73 -3.15 12.51
N ALA A 111 6.45 -3.20 11.21
CA ALA A 111 5.76 -4.32 10.58
C ALA A 111 6.49 -5.65 10.80
N GLN A 112 7.82 -5.65 10.69
CA GLN A 112 8.65 -6.81 11.03
C GLN A 112 8.54 -7.19 12.51
N PHE A 113 8.59 -6.21 13.42
CA PHE A 113 8.42 -6.45 14.86
C PHE A 113 7.08 -7.13 15.17
N TYR A 114 5.98 -6.62 14.61
CA TYR A 114 4.64 -7.19 14.85
C TYR A 114 4.35 -8.47 14.05
N ASN A 115 5.33 -8.96 13.27
CA ASN A 115 5.22 -10.10 12.36
C ASN A 115 4.11 -9.92 11.30
N LEU A 116 4.02 -8.72 10.72
CA LEU A 116 3.12 -8.34 9.63
C LEU A 116 3.89 -8.36 8.31
N LEU A 117 4.18 -9.56 7.81
CA LEU A 117 5.05 -9.75 6.63
C LEU A 117 4.53 -9.05 5.38
N GLY A 118 3.22 -9.09 5.12
CA GLY A 118 2.61 -8.39 3.99
C GLY A 118 2.83 -6.87 4.04
N LEU A 119 2.69 -6.25 5.22
CA LEU A 119 2.99 -4.83 5.39
C LEU A 119 4.48 -4.53 5.24
N ALA A 120 5.36 -5.38 5.75
CA ALA A 120 6.79 -5.23 5.59
C ALA A 120 7.21 -5.31 4.11
N GLU A 121 6.58 -6.18 3.33
CA GLU A 121 6.77 -6.29 1.88
C GLU A 121 6.23 -5.05 1.15
N LEU A 122 5.03 -4.57 1.49
CA LEU A 122 4.46 -3.34 0.93
C LEU A 122 5.37 -2.12 1.16
N CYS A 123 6.02 -2.05 2.33
CA CYS A 123 6.98 -0.98 2.65
C CYS A 123 8.40 -1.22 2.11
N SER A 124 8.67 -2.38 1.51
CA SER A 124 10.00 -2.68 0.98
C SER A 124 10.26 -1.91 -0.33
N PRO A 125 11.50 -1.45 -0.56
CA PRO A 125 11.86 -0.85 -1.84
C PRO A 125 11.58 -1.85 -2.96
N GLN A 126 10.73 -1.48 -3.92
CA GLN A 126 10.54 -2.31 -5.10
C GLN A 126 11.83 -2.29 -5.93
N VAL A 127 12.40 -3.48 -6.14
CA VAL A 127 13.53 -3.65 -7.05
C VAL A 127 12.99 -3.78 -8.46
N LEU A 128 13.35 -2.80 -9.29
CA LEU A 128 12.97 -2.73 -10.69
C LEU A 128 14.15 -3.21 -11.56
N ASN A 129 13.86 -4.16 -12.45
CA ASN A 129 14.80 -4.76 -13.39
C ASN A 129 14.40 -4.47 -14.83
N VAL A 130 15.35 -4.63 -15.76
CA VAL A 130 15.04 -4.63 -17.19
C VAL A 130 14.08 -5.79 -17.50
N GLY A 131 13.05 -5.52 -18.30
CA GLY A 131 11.97 -6.45 -18.65
C GLY A 131 10.83 -6.52 -17.63
N ASP A 132 10.91 -5.82 -16.48
CA ASP A 132 9.76 -5.70 -15.59
C ASP A 132 8.66 -4.87 -16.27
N GLU A 133 7.43 -5.36 -16.23
CA GLU A 133 6.24 -4.60 -16.58
C GLU A 133 5.88 -3.65 -15.43
N VAL A 134 5.61 -2.39 -15.75
CA VAL A 134 5.39 -1.31 -14.79
C VAL A 134 4.15 -0.47 -15.11
N GLN A 135 3.66 0.20 -14.07
CA GLN A 135 2.59 1.18 -14.13
C GLN A 135 2.99 2.46 -13.39
N TRP A 136 2.33 3.56 -13.73
CA TRP A 136 2.47 4.80 -12.98
C TRP A 136 2.02 4.63 -11.53
N LYS A 137 2.81 5.15 -10.60
CA LYS A 137 2.32 5.35 -9.23
C LYS A 137 1.28 6.47 -9.24
N ARG A 138 0.17 6.27 -8.53
CA ARG A 138 -0.97 7.21 -8.50
C ARG A 138 -0.53 8.61 -8.06
N GLU A 139 0.32 8.66 -7.04
CA GLU A 139 0.91 9.85 -6.47
C GLU A 139 1.89 10.56 -7.43
N ALA A 140 2.51 9.83 -8.36
CA ALA A 140 3.44 10.39 -9.33
C ALA A 140 2.68 11.08 -10.48
N VAL A 141 1.52 10.55 -10.89
CA VAL A 141 0.74 11.09 -12.02
C VAL A 141 0.51 12.60 -11.91
N GLY A 142 0.21 13.11 -10.71
CA GLY A 142 -0.02 14.54 -10.48
C GLY A 142 1.17 15.44 -10.87
N LEU A 143 2.40 14.93 -10.73
CA LEU A 143 3.63 15.63 -11.08
C LEU A 143 4.05 15.41 -12.54
N TYR A 144 3.74 14.23 -13.11
CA TYR A 144 4.28 13.80 -14.40
C TYR A 144 3.31 13.95 -15.58
N TRP A 145 2.02 14.20 -15.37
CA TRP A 145 1.07 14.23 -16.49
C TRP A 145 1.34 15.36 -17.51
N ARG A 146 1.75 16.55 -17.05
CA ARG A 146 2.12 17.65 -17.97
C ARG A 146 3.39 17.34 -18.76
N PRO A 147 4.49 16.89 -18.12
CA PRO A 147 5.61 16.26 -18.81
C PRO A 147 5.18 15.24 -19.86
N PHE A 148 4.32 14.28 -19.46
CA PHE A 148 3.85 13.20 -20.32
C PHE A 148 3.13 13.71 -21.58
N VAL A 149 2.25 14.70 -21.44
CA VAL A 149 1.60 15.36 -22.57
C VAL A 149 2.60 16.00 -23.52
N ARG A 150 3.66 16.60 -22.97
CA ARG A 150 4.70 17.23 -23.79
C ARG A 150 5.48 16.23 -24.64
N TYR A 151 5.74 15.04 -24.11
CA TYR A 151 6.34 13.94 -24.89
C TYR A 151 5.46 13.47 -26.04
N MET A 152 4.14 13.40 -25.82
CA MET A 152 3.23 12.96 -26.87
C MET A 152 3.18 13.93 -28.06
N VAL A 153 3.54 15.20 -27.87
CA VAL A 153 3.62 16.19 -28.95
C VAL A 153 5.03 16.39 -29.51
N ASP A 154 6.06 16.11 -28.73
CA ASP A 154 7.47 16.17 -29.13
C ASP A 154 8.15 14.83 -28.85
N ASP A 155 8.14 13.95 -29.85
CA ASP A 155 8.74 12.61 -29.82
C ASP A 155 10.29 12.64 -29.73
N SER A 156 10.91 13.81 -29.86
CA SER A 156 12.33 13.97 -29.66
C SER A 156 12.71 14.04 -28.19
N LEU A 157 11.78 14.37 -27.30
CA LEU A 157 12.03 14.44 -25.86
C LEU A 157 12.16 13.05 -25.25
N THR A 158 13.12 12.89 -24.34
CA THR A 158 13.25 11.71 -23.46
C THR A 158 13.33 12.04 -21.97
N LEU A 159 13.49 13.34 -21.60
CA LEU A 159 13.57 13.83 -20.22
C LEU A 159 12.35 14.68 -19.77
N PRO A 160 11.82 14.49 -18.54
CA PRO A 160 10.44 14.86 -18.23
C PRO A 160 10.24 16.35 -17.95
N PHE A 161 11.21 17.04 -17.37
CA PHE A 161 11.00 18.41 -16.91
C PHE A 161 11.78 19.41 -17.76
N ILE A 162 11.06 20.36 -18.34
CA ILE A 162 11.63 21.46 -19.09
C ILE A 162 11.75 22.69 -18.18
N TYR A 163 12.86 23.40 -18.30
CA TYR A 163 13.10 24.67 -17.62
C TYR A 163 13.99 25.59 -18.48
N ASP A 164 13.90 26.90 -18.24
CA ASP A 164 14.71 27.89 -18.94
C ASP A 164 15.92 28.30 -18.09
N ARG A 165 17.11 28.32 -18.70
CA ARG A 165 18.34 28.82 -18.09
C ARG A 165 19.10 29.65 -19.11
N ASN A 166 19.37 30.92 -18.77
CA ASN A 166 20.14 31.83 -19.64
C ASN A 166 19.59 31.94 -21.07
N ASN A 167 18.26 32.03 -21.24
CA ASN A 167 17.55 32.01 -22.53
C ASN A 167 17.69 30.71 -23.36
N HIS A 168 18.14 29.61 -22.74
CA HIS A 168 18.08 28.29 -23.35
C HIS A 168 17.07 27.42 -22.59
N THR A 169 16.16 26.81 -23.34
CA THR A 169 15.23 25.80 -22.84
C THR A 169 15.94 24.47 -22.76
N LEU A 170 15.91 23.81 -21.61
CA LEU A 170 16.57 22.53 -21.36
C LEU A 170 15.58 21.55 -20.73
N ALA A 171 15.71 20.27 -21.04
CA ALA A 171 15.01 19.20 -20.35
C ALA A 171 15.96 18.46 -19.37
N LYS A 172 15.43 18.04 -18.21
CA LYS A 172 16.18 17.33 -17.16
C LYS A 172 15.29 16.29 -16.45
N CYS A 173 15.93 15.22 -15.96
CA CYS A 173 15.33 14.31 -14.98
C CYS A 173 15.57 14.81 -13.53
N ILE A 174 14.54 14.78 -12.68
CA ILE A 174 14.71 15.14 -11.25
C ILE A 174 15.45 14.08 -10.43
N GLY A 175 15.57 12.86 -10.97
CA GLY A 175 16.22 11.73 -10.31
C GLY A 175 17.66 11.48 -10.76
N CYS A 176 18.22 12.28 -11.67
CA CYS A 176 19.62 12.16 -12.08
C CYS A 176 20.15 13.47 -12.69
N GLU A 177 21.40 13.47 -13.14
CA GLU A 177 22.05 14.64 -13.75
C GLU A 177 22.00 14.63 -15.29
N GLU A 178 21.08 13.87 -15.89
CA GLU A 178 20.88 13.90 -17.35
C GLU A 178 20.20 15.18 -17.82
N TYR A 179 20.68 15.72 -18.93
CA TYR A 179 20.13 16.90 -19.59
C TYR A 179 19.94 16.65 -21.08
N GLN A 180 18.95 17.31 -21.65
CA GLN A 180 18.64 17.23 -23.08
C GLN A 180 18.30 18.63 -23.60
N ASP A 181 18.80 18.95 -24.79
CA ASP A 181 18.38 20.12 -25.57
C ASP A 181 17.11 19.77 -26.37
N PRO A 182 15.94 20.35 -26.05
CA PRO A 182 14.69 20.06 -26.74
C PRO A 182 14.67 20.65 -28.16
N LYS A 183 14.45 19.81 -29.18
CA LYS A 183 14.51 20.26 -30.57
C LYS A 183 13.31 21.11 -30.99
N CYS A 184 12.11 20.75 -30.54
CA CYS A 184 10.87 21.37 -31.01
C CYS A 184 9.92 21.76 -29.88
N SER A 185 10.25 21.45 -28.62
CA SER A 185 9.30 21.55 -27.50
C SER A 185 8.78 22.96 -27.23
N TYR A 186 9.55 23.97 -27.61
CA TYR A 186 9.18 25.40 -27.50
C TYR A 186 8.23 25.86 -28.61
N LEU A 187 8.02 25.07 -29.67
CA LEU A 187 7.13 25.40 -30.78
C LEU A 187 5.66 25.01 -30.52
N PHE A 188 5.41 24.17 -29.51
CA PHE A 188 4.08 23.67 -29.19
C PHE A 188 3.44 24.49 -28.08
N ASP A 189 2.35 25.17 -28.42
CA ASP A 189 1.46 25.80 -27.44
C ASP A 189 0.43 24.75 -26.96
N ILE A 190 0.70 24.14 -25.80
CA ILE A 190 -0.12 23.08 -25.24
C ILE A 190 -1.11 23.67 -24.23
N ARG A 191 -2.40 23.60 -24.55
CA ARG A 191 -3.49 23.90 -23.60
C ARG A 191 -3.72 22.68 -22.70
N TYR A 192 -3.07 22.64 -21.56
CA TYR A 192 -3.09 21.49 -20.64
C TYR A 192 -4.49 21.13 -20.12
N GLU A 193 -5.42 22.08 -20.13
CA GLU A 193 -6.81 21.89 -19.72
C GLU A 193 -7.52 20.85 -20.60
N ASP A 194 -7.21 20.85 -21.90
CA ASP A 194 -7.74 19.89 -22.87
C ASP A 194 -7.20 18.46 -22.64
N TRP A 195 -6.09 18.35 -21.92
CA TRP A 195 -5.38 17.09 -21.63
C TRP A 195 -5.57 16.59 -20.20
N GLU A 196 -6.40 17.24 -19.39
CA GLU A 196 -6.69 16.82 -18.02
C GLU A 196 -7.12 15.33 -17.90
N PRO A 197 -7.91 14.75 -18.84
CA PRO A 197 -8.24 13.31 -18.84
C PRO A 197 -7.02 12.38 -18.90
N MET A 198 -5.87 12.87 -19.37
CA MET A 198 -4.62 12.12 -19.42
C MET A 198 -4.19 11.61 -18.05
N LYS A 199 -4.50 12.35 -16.97
CA LYS A 199 -4.21 11.89 -15.60
C LYS A 199 -4.85 10.52 -15.32
N HIS A 200 -6.11 10.35 -15.72
CA HIS A 200 -6.80 9.08 -15.53
C HIS A 200 -6.24 8.00 -16.46
N HIS A 201 -5.95 8.37 -17.71
CA HIS A 201 -5.38 7.43 -18.69
C HIS A 201 -4.03 6.88 -18.23
N MET A 202 -3.13 7.73 -17.70
CA MET A 202 -1.83 7.32 -17.18
C MET A 202 -1.92 6.24 -16.08
N LEU A 203 -2.98 6.24 -15.26
CA LEU A 203 -3.16 5.20 -14.24
C LEU A 203 -3.44 3.82 -14.82
N LEU A 204 -3.87 3.75 -16.09
CA LEU A 204 -4.20 2.52 -16.80
C LEU A 204 -3.09 2.07 -17.75
N MET A 205 -2.13 2.95 -18.03
CA MET A 205 -1.02 2.68 -18.95
C MET A 205 -0.07 1.63 -18.37
N ARG A 206 0.39 0.74 -19.25
CA ARG A 206 1.43 -0.25 -18.94
C ARG A 206 2.67 0.05 -19.77
N GLY A 207 3.84 -0.20 -19.17
CA GLY A 207 5.11 -0.03 -19.86
C GLY A 207 6.11 -1.09 -19.44
N GLU A 208 7.16 -1.25 -20.24
CA GLU A 208 8.26 -2.18 -19.97
C GLU A 208 9.54 -1.40 -19.69
N ILE A 209 10.28 -1.78 -18.64
CA ILE A 209 11.60 -1.23 -18.39
C ILE A 209 12.58 -1.76 -19.43
N THR A 210 13.02 -0.88 -20.31
CA THR A 210 13.98 -1.21 -21.39
C THR A 210 15.43 -1.03 -20.96
N GLN A 211 15.70 -0.10 -20.03
CA GLN A 211 17.06 0.20 -19.57
C GLN A 211 17.04 0.76 -18.14
N LEU A 212 18.08 0.44 -17.36
CA LEU A 212 18.33 1.06 -16.05
C LEU A 212 19.39 2.16 -16.19
N MET A 213 19.11 3.33 -15.63
CA MET A 213 20.02 4.47 -15.61
C MET A 213 20.53 4.68 -14.19
N GLY A 214 21.66 4.04 -13.88
CA GLY A 214 22.23 4.01 -12.53
C GLY A 214 21.26 3.41 -11.50
N GLU A 215 21.35 3.90 -10.27
CA GLU A 215 20.52 3.39 -9.17
C GLU A 215 19.12 3.99 -9.13
N GLN A 216 18.96 5.23 -9.62
CA GLN A 216 17.76 6.04 -9.36
C GLN A 216 16.76 6.09 -10.50
N CYS A 217 17.17 5.81 -11.74
CA CYS A 217 16.34 6.02 -12.92
C CYS A 217 16.24 4.79 -13.83
N CYS A 218 15.28 4.83 -14.74
CA CYS A 218 15.03 3.83 -15.77
C CYS A 218 14.42 4.47 -17.02
N ILE A 219 14.56 3.79 -18.16
CA ILE A 219 13.88 4.13 -19.40
C ILE A 219 12.76 3.11 -19.62
N ILE A 220 11.54 3.62 -19.80
CA ILE A 220 10.34 2.82 -19.97
C ILE A 220 9.78 3.03 -21.36
N SER A 221 9.45 1.94 -22.04
CA SER A 221 8.65 1.95 -23.27
C SER A 221 7.19 1.69 -22.89
N TRP A 222 6.32 2.65 -23.16
CA TRP A 222 4.89 2.58 -22.86
C TRP A 222 4.12 1.94 -24.02
N ASP A 223 2.96 1.37 -23.71
CA ASP A 223 2.00 0.77 -24.67
C ASP A 223 1.60 1.67 -25.85
N ASN A 224 1.60 2.99 -25.64
CA ASN A 224 1.34 3.99 -26.67
C ASN A 224 2.56 4.29 -27.59
N GLY A 225 3.66 3.55 -27.43
CA GLY A 225 4.89 3.68 -28.22
C GLY A 225 5.88 4.73 -27.70
N GLN A 226 5.52 5.51 -26.66
CA GLN A 226 6.41 6.53 -26.10
C GLN A 226 7.52 5.90 -25.25
N GLN A 227 8.74 6.43 -25.35
CA GLN A 227 9.87 6.01 -24.53
C GLN A 227 10.34 7.16 -23.65
N ILE A 228 10.34 6.95 -22.33
CA ILE A 228 10.54 8.03 -21.36
C ILE A 228 11.55 7.62 -20.29
N HIS A 229 12.51 8.50 -20.02
CA HIS A 229 13.37 8.42 -18.83
C HIS A 229 12.60 8.91 -17.60
N LEU A 230 12.43 8.03 -16.62
CA LEU A 230 11.79 8.36 -15.35
C LEU A 230 12.62 7.92 -14.15
N PRO A 231 12.55 8.65 -13.02
CA PRO A 231 12.98 8.12 -11.74
C PRO A 231 12.19 6.84 -11.42
N LYS A 232 12.87 5.84 -10.87
CA LYS A 232 12.25 4.60 -10.37
C LYS A 232 11.15 4.88 -9.34
N SER A 233 11.23 6.02 -8.65
CA SER A 233 10.22 6.46 -7.69
C SER A 233 8.87 6.82 -8.32
N ALA A 234 8.79 7.06 -9.65
CA ALA A 234 7.57 7.43 -10.35
C ALA A 234 6.69 6.23 -10.75
N VAL A 235 7.25 5.01 -10.72
CA VAL A 235 6.60 3.80 -11.23
C VAL A 235 6.67 2.65 -10.22
N ARG A 236 5.78 1.68 -10.40
CA ARG A 236 5.72 0.43 -9.63
C ARG A 236 5.59 -0.74 -10.59
N LYS A 237 5.89 -1.96 -10.14
CA LYS A 237 5.55 -3.16 -10.92
C LYS A 237 4.06 -3.20 -11.20
N ALA A 238 3.70 -3.60 -12.41
CA ALA A 238 2.31 -3.75 -12.80
C ALA A 238 1.67 -4.91 -12.03
N ASP A 239 0.39 -4.77 -11.70
CA ASP A 239 -0.38 -5.85 -11.08
C ASP A 239 -0.51 -7.03 -12.07
N PRO A 240 -0.44 -8.30 -11.60
CA PRO A 240 -0.66 -9.47 -12.45
C PRO A 240 -2.02 -9.39 -13.14
N VAL A 241 -2.07 -9.80 -14.42
CA VAL A 241 -3.31 -9.90 -15.21
C VAL A 241 -4.07 -11.18 -14.86
#